data_AF-A0AAJ6NDP5-F1
#
_entry.id   AF-A0AAJ6NDP5-F1
#
_cell.length_a   1.000
_cell.length_b   1.000
_cell.length_c   1.000
_cell.angle_alpha   90.00
_cell.angle_beta   90.00
_cell.angle_gamma   90.00
#
_symmetry.space_group_name_H-M   'P 1'
#
loop_
_entity.id
_entity.type
_entity.pdbx_description
1 polymer ?
#
loop_
_entity_poly.entity_id
_entity_poly.type
_entity_poly.pdbx_seq_one_letter_code
_entity_poly.pdbx_strand_id
1 'polypeptide(L)' 'MTGRYTAPEGVPFEKRAMPGKESDYEIFKFKVKKPFESKRSKATPWFGKKGMGIQDRHVPISDLIKSGELEVIK' A
#
# COMPACT_ATOMS: atom_id res chain seq x y z
N MET A 1 12.80 -2.31 2.61
CA MET A 1 11.33 -2.36 2.51
C MET A 1 10.94 -3.52 1.62
N THR A 2 10.14 -4.47 2.10
CA THR A 2 9.79 -5.72 1.36
C THR A 2 8.28 -5.89 1.15
N GLY A 3 7.48 -4.86 1.48
CA GLY A 3 6.03 -4.87 1.33
C GLY A 3 5.58 -5.12 -0.11
N ARG A 4 4.43 -5.78 -0.27
CA ARG A 4 3.86 -6.17 -1.57
C ARG A 4 2.48 -5.58 -1.83
N TYR A 5 2.05 -4.69 -0.95
CA TYR A 5 0.76 -4.02 -1.03
C TYR A 5 0.94 -2.54 -0.75
N THR A 6 0.22 -1.75 -1.53
CA THR A 6 0.07 -0.31 -1.35
C THR A 6 -1.41 0.04 -1.43
N ALA A 7 -1.77 1.20 -0.89
CA ALA A 7 -3.11 1.76 -1.01
C ALA A 7 -3.00 3.12 -1.70
N PRO A 8 -3.97 3.51 -2.54
CA PRO A 8 -4.05 4.87 -3.05
C PRO A 8 -4.06 5.90 -1.92
N GLU A 9 -3.54 7.10 -2.21
CA GLU A 9 -3.59 8.21 -1.26
C GLU A 9 -5.04 8.51 -0.83
N GLY A 10 -5.23 8.81 0.45
CA GLY A 10 -6.54 9.09 1.04
C GLY A 10 -7.34 7.86 1.50
N VAL A 11 -6.88 6.63 1.28
CA VAL A 11 -7.53 5.44 1.88
C VAL A 11 -7.26 5.42 3.40
N PRO A 12 -8.30 5.54 4.26
CA PRO A 12 -8.13 5.56 5.71
C PRO A 12 -7.62 4.23 6.27
N PHE A 13 -6.90 4.27 7.40
CA PHE A 13 -6.31 3.08 8.03
C PHE A 13 -7.33 1.97 8.32
N GLU A 14 -8.54 2.31 8.79
CA GLU A 14 -9.63 1.34 9.04
C GLU A 14 -10.06 0.57 7.79
N LYS A 15 -9.91 1.19 6.61
CA LYS A 15 -10.24 0.56 5.33
C LYS A 15 -9.11 -0.31 4.77
N ARG A 16 -7.91 -0.25 5.37
CA ARG A 16 -6.74 -1.09 5.01
C ARG A 16 -6.73 -2.45 5.71
N ALA A 17 -7.59 -2.65 6.73
CA ALA A 17 -7.68 -3.89 7.50
C ALA A 17 -6.33 -4.43 8.00
N MET A 18 -5.48 -3.53 8.51
CA MET A 18 -4.20 -3.84 9.15
C MET A 18 -4.37 -4.00 10.68
N PRO A 19 -3.50 -4.74 11.38
CA PRO A 19 -3.58 -4.85 12.84
C PRO A 19 -3.23 -3.53 13.54
N GLY A 20 -3.55 -3.40 14.83
CA GLY A 20 -3.16 -2.22 15.62
C GLY A 20 -3.85 -0.91 15.21
N LYS A 21 -3.11 0.20 15.30
CA LYS A 21 -3.52 1.57 14.94
C LYS A 21 -2.50 2.21 14.00
N GLU A 22 -2.88 3.29 13.32
CA GLU A 22 -2.02 3.93 12.30
C GLU A 22 -0.67 4.40 12.87
N SER A 23 -0.64 4.88 14.12
CA SER A 23 0.59 5.32 14.80
C SER A 23 1.56 4.20 15.16
N ASP A 24 1.18 2.94 14.99
CA ASP A 24 2.09 1.80 15.17
C ASP A 24 2.99 1.59 13.93
N TYR A 25 2.78 2.34 12.85
CA TYR A 25 3.44 2.16 11.56
C TYR A 25 4.16 3.42 11.07
N GLU A 26 5.31 3.23 10.45
CA GLU A 26 5.94 4.27 9.63
C GLU A 26 5.18 4.41 8.30
N ILE A 27 4.77 5.63 7.97
CA ILE A 27 4.01 5.91 6.75
C ILE A 27 4.99 6.23 5.62
N PHE A 28 4.92 5.43 4.57
CA PHE A 28 5.63 5.69 3.32
C PHE A 28 4.65 6.09 2.23
N LYS A 29 4.96 7.20 1.55
CA LYS A 29 4.26 7.63 0.35
C LYS A 29 5.15 7.41 -0.87
N PHE A 30 4.53 7.09 -2.00
CA PHE A 30 5.24 6.83 -3.24
C PHE A 30 4.60 7.59 -4.39
N LYS A 31 5.43 8.09 -5.30
CA LYS A 31 5.01 8.64 -6.58
C LYS A 31 5.26 7.62 -7.67
N VAL A 32 4.23 7.34 -8.48
CA VAL A 32 4.37 6.51 -9.68
C VAL A 32 5.08 7.32 -10.76
N LYS A 33 6.24 6.84 -11.20
CA LYS A 33 7.08 7.46 -12.23
C LYS A 33 6.92 6.80 -13.58
N LYS A 34 6.68 5.48 -13.59
CA LYS A 34 6.43 4.69 -14.78
C LYS A 34 5.28 3.71 -14.50
N PRO A 35 4.50 3.31 -15.52
CA PRO A 35 3.52 2.25 -15.38
C PRO A 35 4.19 0.94 -14.94
N PHE A 36 3.50 0.17 -14.09
CA PHE A 36 3.93 -1.16 -13.67
C PHE A 36 2.69 -2.04 -13.44
N GLU A 37 2.89 -3.36 -13.51
CA GLU A 37 1.80 -4.30 -13.26
C GLU A 37 1.46 -4.36 -11.77
N SER A 38 0.17 -4.25 -11.46
CA SER A 38 -0.38 -4.49 -10.13
C SER A 38 -1.76 -5.12 -10.24
N LYS A 39 -2.16 -5.84 -9.19
CA LYS A 39 -3.50 -6.41 -9.05
C LYS A 39 -4.30 -5.58 -8.06
N ARG A 40 -5.25 -4.80 -8.59
CA ARG A 40 -6.17 -3.99 -7.80
C ARG A 40 -7.29 -4.84 -7.21
N SER A 41 -7.53 -4.70 -5.91
CA SER A 41 -8.62 -5.40 -5.21
C SER A 41 -9.12 -4.60 -4.00
N LYS A 42 -10.19 -5.06 -3.36
CA LYS A 42 -10.66 -4.54 -2.07
C LYS A 42 -10.02 -5.34 -0.94
N ALA A 43 -9.53 -4.65 0.10
CA ALA A 43 -9.10 -5.30 1.34
C ALA A 43 -10.31 -5.97 2.00
N THR A 44 -10.20 -7.26 2.33
CA THR A 44 -11.25 -7.96 3.08
C THR A 44 -11.31 -7.43 4.52
N PRO A 45 -12.49 -7.42 5.17
CA PRO A 45 -12.59 -7.01 6.57
C PRO A 45 -11.78 -7.97 7.42
N TRP A 46 -10.92 -7.45 8.30
CA TRP A 46 -10.04 -8.25 9.15
C TRP A 46 -9.57 -7.43 10.35
N PHE A 47 -9.02 -8.11 11.37
CA PHE A 47 -8.55 -7.48 12.62
C PHE A 47 -9.57 -6.55 13.29
N GLY A 48 -10.87 -6.87 13.19
CA GLY A 48 -11.96 -6.04 13.72
C GLY A 48 -12.18 -4.71 12.97
N LYS A 49 -11.55 -4.53 11.80
CA LYS A 49 -11.67 -3.32 10.98
C LYS A 49 -12.54 -3.56 9.75
N LYS A 50 -13.19 -2.49 9.29
CA LYS A 50 -14.15 -2.51 8.17
C LYS A 50 -13.55 -3.00 6.85
N GLY A 51 -12.28 -2.69 6.59
CA GLY A 51 -11.66 -3.00 5.30
C GLY A 51 -12.37 -2.29 4.15
N MET A 52 -12.52 -2.98 3.02
CA MET A 52 -13.14 -2.52 1.78
C MET A 52 -12.44 -1.36 1.08
N GLY A 53 -11.28 -0.91 1.58
CA GLY A 53 -10.41 0.03 0.88
C GLY A 53 -9.77 -0.60 -0.35
N ILE A 54 -9.43 0.24 -1.32
CA ILE A 54 -8.67 -0.19 -2.49
C ILE A 54 -7.23 -0.49 -2.06
N GLN A 55 -6.71 -1.61 -2.53
CA GLN A 55 -5.30 -1.97 -2.42
C GLN A 55 -4.78 -2.49 -3.75
N ASP A 56 -3.50 -2.26 -4.00
CA ASP A 56 -2.79 -2.74 -5.18
C ASP A 56 -1.72 -3.73 -4.72
N ARG A 57 -1.83 -5.00 -5.15
CA ARG A 57 -0.81 -6.03 -4.92
C ARG A 57 0.22 -5.97 -6.05
N HIS A 58 1.49 -5.95 -5.71
CA HIS A 58 2.60 -5.88 -6.67
C HIS A 58 3.78 -6.77 -6.21
N VAL A 59 4.83 -6.84 -7.04
CA VAL A 59 6.14 -7.41 -6.65
C VAL A 59 6.72 -6.62 -5.45
N PRO A 60 7.75 -7.09 -4.74
CA PRO A 60 8.30 -6.35 -3.61
C PRO A 60 8.55 -4.87 -3.93
N ILE A 61 8.13 -3.96 -3.03
CA ILE A 61 8.24 -2.51 -3.22
C ILE A 61 9.68 -2.07 -3.49
N SER A 62 10.66 -2.78 -2.92
CA SER A 62 12.09 -2.56 -3.18
C SER A 62 12.44 -2.68 -4.65
N ASP A 63 11.80 -3.60 -5.37
CA ASP A 63 12.15 -3.91 -6.75
C ASP A 63 11.66 -2.76 -7.63
N LEU A 64 10.40 -2.33 -7.44
CA LEU A 64 9.81 -1.17 -8.12
C LEU A 64 10.55 0.15 -7.86
N ILE A 65 11.17 0.30 -6.68
CA ILE A 65 12.01 1.46 -6.38
C ILE A 65 13.35 1.34 -7.13
N LYS A 66 13.97 0.15 -7.13
CA LYS A 66 15.26 -0.09 -7.80
C LYS A 66 15.17 0.06 -9.32
N SER A 67 14.10 -0.39 -9.96
CA SER A 67 13.88 -0.24 -11.41
C SER A 67 13.28 1.12 -11.80
N GLY A 68 12.93 1.95 -10.82
CA GLY A 68 12.56 3.35 -10.99
C GLY A 68 11.12 3.59 -11.44
N GLU A 69 10.23 2.61 -11.25
CA GLU A 69 8.78 2.77 -11.43
C GLU A 69 8.16 3.53 -10.26
N LEU A 70 8.71 3.39 -9.05
CA LEU A 70 8.28 4.09 -7.85
C LEU A 70 9.41 4.94 -7.26
N GLU A 71 9.03 6.13 -6.79
CA GLU A 71 9.90 7.04 -6.03
C GLU A 71 9.29 7.28 -4.64
N VAL A 72 10.10 7.14 -3.59
CA VAL A 72 9.67 7.47 -2.22
C VAL A 72 9.53 8.99 -2.10
N ILE A 73 8.37 9.45 -1.65
CA ILE A 73 8.15 10.86 -1.32
C ILE A 73 7.98 10.99 0.20
N LYS A 74 8.64 12.01 0.77
CA LYS A 74 8.49 12.38 2.19
C LYS A 74 7.27 13.27 2.38
#